data_AF-A0A6G1WAU7-F1
#
_entry.id   AF-A0A6G1WAU7-F1
#
_cell.length_a   1.000
_cell.length_b   1.000
_cell.length_c   1.000
_cell.angle_alpha   90.00
_cell.angle_beta   90.00
_cell.angle_gamma   90.00
#
_symmetry.space_group_name_H-M   'P 1'
#
loop_
_entity.id
_entity.type
_entity.pdbx_description
1 polymer ?
#
loop_
_entity_poly.entity_id
_entity_poly.type
_entity_poly.pdbx_seq_one_letter_code
_entity_poly.pdbx_strand_id
1 'polypeptide(L)' 'MTLITLPNGALIIDDSGLSQDAEAARLIADGLSLTELMAALGCSAETAAEYFAGYVPLPDEDE' A
#
# COMPACT_ATOMS: atom_id res chain seq x y z
N MET A 1 8.49 -2.97 6.58
CA MET A 1 8.98 -1.99 7.58
C MET A 1 10.19 -2.56 8.31
N THR A 2 11.37 -1.97 8.12
CA THR A 2 12.62 -2.36 8.79
C THR A 2 13.18 -1.16 9.56
N LEU A 3 13.65 -1.38 10.78
CA LEU A 3 14.31 -0.35 11.58
C LEU A 3 15.82 -0.50 11.46
N ILE A 4 16.49 0.48 10.84
CA ILE A 4 17.93 0.49 10.67
C ILE A 4 18.51 1.53 11.64
N THR A 5 19.37 1.08 12.57
CA THR A 5 20.09 1.98 13.46
C THR A 5 21.46 2.27 12.87
N LEU A 6 21.72 3.54 12.56
CA LEU A 6 23.00 4.01 12.04
C LEU A 6 24.04 4.17 13.17
N PRO A 7 25.35 4.13 12.87
CA PRO A 7 26.43 4.25 13.86
C PRO A 7 26.50 5.62 14.56
N ASN A 8 25.79 6.63 14.05
CA ASN A 8 25.61 7.94 14.71
C ASN A 8 24.42 7.97 15.68
N GLY A 9 23.73 6.85 15.90
CA GLY A 9 22.55 6.74 16.75
C GLY A 9 21.25 7.19 16.07
N ALA A 10 21.28 7.57 14.79
CA ALA A 10 20.06 7.87 14.05
C ALA A 10 19.27 6.59 13.74
N LEU A 11 17.95 6.67 13.93
CA LEU A 11 17.01 5.62 13.53
C LEU A 11 16.49 5.95 12.13
N ILE A 12 16.75 5.09 11.15
CA ILE A 12 16.09 5.14 9.85
C ILE A 12 14.94 4.14 9.90
N ILE A 13 13.73 4.63 9.63
CA ILE A 13 12.60 3.78 9.32
C ILE A 13 12.70 3.51 7.82
N ASP A 14 13.22 2.33 7.47
CA ASP A 14 13.20 1.85 6.10
C ASP A 14 11.81 1.29 5.82
N ASP A 15 10.98 2.16 5.26
CA ASP A 15 9.65 1.80 4.78
C ASP A 15 9.66 1.31 3.33
N SER A 16 10.84 1.20 2.71
CA SER A 16 11.07 0.69 1.36
C SER A 16 10.51 -0.73 1.12
N GLY A 17 10.10 -1.43 2.19
CA GLY A 17 9.45 -2.74 2.14
C GLY A 17 7.91 -2.71 2.14
N LEU A 18 7.26 -1.55 2.32
CA LEU A 18 5.86 -1.40 1.94
C LEU A 18 5.86 -1.04 0.45
N SER A 19 5.84 -2.07 -0.40
CA SER A 19 5.62 -1.86 -1.83
C SER A 19 4.35 -1.05 -2.01
N GLN A 20 4.36 -0.12 -2.96
CA GLN A 20 3.20 0.73 -3.28
C GLN A 20 1.95 -0.13 -3.57
N ASP A 21 2.14 -1.37 -4.06
CA ASP A 21 1.14 -2.43 -4.18
C ASP A 21 0.47 -2.82 -2.86
N ALA A 22 1.24 -2.98 -1.78
CA ALA A 22 0.74 -3.35 -0.46
C ALA A 22 -0.03 -2.19 0.19
N GLU A 23 0.44 -0.95 -0.02
CA GLU A 23 -0.28 0.24 0.40
C GLU A 23 -1.58 0.41 -0.39
N ALA A 24 -1.54 0.21 -1.71
CA ALA A 24 -2.72 0.24 -2.56
C ALA A 24 -3.75 -0.81 -2.14
N ALA A 25 -3.33 -2.06 -1.93
CA ALA A 25 -4.21 -3.15 -1.49
C ALA A 25 -4.88 -2.83 -0.14
N ARG A 26 -4.14 -2.23 0.80
CA ARG A 26 -4.70 -1.81 2.09
C ARG A 26 -5.72 -0.69 1.95
N LEU A 27 -5.44 0.30 1.11
CA LEU A 27 -6.38 1.41 0.83
C LEU A 27 -7.65 0.91 0.12
N ILE A 28 -7.52 -0.03 -0.81
CA ILE A 28 -8.65 -0.69 -1.46
C ILE A 28 -9.47 -1.49 -0.43
N ALA A 29 -8.82 -2.21 0.48
CA ALA A 29 -9.48 -2.95 1.56
C ALA A 29 -10.21 -2.04 2.56
N ASP A 30 -9.72 -0.82 2.78
CA ASP A 30 -10.38 0.21 3.61
C ASP A 30 -11.66 0.76 2.94
N GLY A 31 -11.87 0.46 1.65
CA GLY A 31 -13.06 0.84 0.89
C GLY A 31 -12.90 2.15 0.11
N LEU A 32 -11.67 2.62 -0.12
CA LEU A 32 -11.43 3.80 -0.94
C LEU A 32 -11.90 3.57 -2.38
N SER A 33 -12.35 4.63 -3.03
CA SER A 33 -12.67 4.65 -4.45
C SER A 33 -11.41 4.77 -5.31
N LEU A 34 -11.47 4.41 -6.60
CA LEU A 34 -10.34 4.54 -7.52
C LEU A 34 -9.76 5.96 -7.59
N THR A 35 -10.62 6.99 -7.51
CA THR A 35 -10.20 8.40 -7.46
C THR A 35 -9.47 8.77 -6.17
N GLU A 36 -9.89 8.20 -5.05
CA GLU A 36 -9.26 8.43 -3.75
C GLU A 36 -7.92 7.70 -3.65
N LEU A 37 -7.84 6.50 -4.23
CA LEU A 37 -6.60 5.74 -4.36
C LEU A 37 -5.57 6.50 -5.21
N MET A 38 -5.97 7.06 -6.35
CA MET A 38 -5.10 7.91 -7.18
C MET A 38 -4.58 9.12 -6.40
N ALA A 39 -5.45 9.78 -5.63
CA ALA A 39 -5.07 10.95 -4.85
C ALA A 39 -4.12 10.58 -3.69
N ALA A 40 -4.33 9.43 -3.05
CA ALA A 40 -3.52 8.94 -1.94
C ALA A 40 -2.12 8.48 -2.39
N LEU A 41 -2.04 7.75 -3.51
CA LEU A 41 -0.78 7.22 -4.05
C LEU A 41 -0.07 8.18 -5.01
N GLY A 42 -0.75 9.23 -5.48
CA GLY A 42 -0.23 10.14 -6.49
C GLY A 42 0.03 9.48 -7.85
N CYS A 43 -0.74 8.43 -8.19
CA CYS A 43 -0.55 7.63 -9.39
C CYS A 43 -1.62 7.90 -10.47
N SER A 44 -1.37 7.41 -11.69
CA SER A 44 -2.30 7.52 -12.81
C SER A 44 -3.52 6.60 -12.63
N ALA A 45 -4.62 6.92 -13.32
CA ALA A 45 -5.84 6.10 -13.31
C ALA A 45 -5.60 4.66 -13.78
N GLU A 46 -4.71 4.47 -14.76
CA GLU A 46 -4.31 3.15 -15.25
C GLU A 46 -3.65 2.34 -14.14
N THR A 47 -2.66 2.90 -13.45
CA THR A 47 -1.95 2.26 -12.33
C THR A 47 -2.89 1.96 -11.16
N ALA A 48 -3.78 2.88 -10.81
CA ALA A 48 -4.79 2.65 -9.78
C ALA A 48 -5.75 1.51 -10.16
N ALA A 49 -6.18 1.45 -11.43
CA ALA A 49 -7.02 0.37 -11.94
C ALA A 49 -6.30 -0.99 -11.92
N GLU A 50 -5.00 -1.03 -12.21
CA GLU A 50 -4.18 -2.24 -12.10
C GLU A 50 -4.13 -2.75 -10.66
N TYR A 51 -3.96 -1.86 -9.67
CA TYR A 51 -4.03 -2.25 -8.25
C TYR A 51 -5.41 -2.80 -7.85
N PHE A 52 -6.49 -2.17 -8.31
CA PHE A 52 -7.85 -2.68 -8.09
C PHE A 52 -8.12 -4.03 -8.75
N ALA A 53 -7.63 -4.22 -9.98
CA ALA A 53 -7.81 -5.47 -10.71
C ALA A 53 -6.96 -6.61 -10.14
N GLY A 54 -5.77 -6.29 -9.60
CA GLY A 54 -4.89 -7.24 -8.92
C GLY A 54 -5.29 -7.51 -7.45
N TYR A 55 -6.14 -6.67 -6.86
CA TYR A 55 -6.65 -6.87 -5.51
C TYR A 55 -7.64 -8.03 -5.48
N VAL A 56 -7.17 -9.17 -4.95
CA VAL A 56 -8.03 -10.30 -4.61
C VAL A 56 -8.36 -10.15 -3.13
N PRO A 57 -9.61 -9.80 -2.75
CA PRO A 57 -10.01 -9.86 -1.36
C PRO A 57 -9.79 -11.30 -0.90
N LEU A 58 -9.03 -11.49 0.19
CA LEU A 58 -8.98 -12.78 0.83
C LEU A 58 -10.44 -13.15 1.17
N PRO A 59 -10.89 -14.39 0.89
CA PRO A 59 -12.21 -14.79 1.32
C PRO A 59 -12.27 -14.52 2.82
N ASP A 60 -13.25 -13.72 3.25
CA ASP A 60 -13.59 -13.61 4.65
C ASP A 60 -13.70 -15.05 5.17
N GLU A 61 -12.86 -15.43 6.14
CA GLU A 61 -13.03 -16.67 6.87
C GLU A 61 -14.29 -16.53 7.75
N ASP A 62 -15.44 -16.40 7.11
CA ASP A 62 -16.77 -16.59 7.68
C ASP A 62 -17.09 -18.08 7.51
N GLU A 63 -16.60 -18.89 8.47
CA GLU A 63 -17.41 -19.78 9.35
C GLU A 63 -16.57 -20.89 10.02
#